data_AF-A0A3B6R7J9-F1
#
_entry.id   AF-A0A3B6R7J9-F1
#
_cell.length_a   1.000
_cell.length_b   1.000
_cell.length_c   1.000
_cell.angle_alpha   90.00
_cell.angle_beta   90.00
_cell.angle_gamma   90.00
#
_symmetry.space_group_name_H-M   'P 1'
#
loop_
_entity.id
_entity.type
_entity.pdbx_description
1 polymer ?
#
loop_
_entity_poly.entity_id
_entity_poly.type
_entity_poly.pdbx_seq_one_letter_code
_entity_poly.pdbx_strand_id
1 'polypeptide(L)'
;MPRTTIVLSTIIFFLFSAHASGSDTGKPKATKLMVETCKKASINNPYNKSITQEFCLSTLQSDNRSAEAKDLRDLVLVTVDIFKSRVTAASRKIKQKLQDAKKGTVAMHVLSYCEVEYEGVVRRLNVCHGLIKDYQGDKSGQQFLHLPDCVDINYNPIIMCWLELPDMPGAEALIRENEELYMLLILNNTLLISYDVRD
;
A
#
# COMPACT_ATOMS: atom_id res chain seq x y z
N MET A 1 50.56 -54.18 -10.55
CA MET A 1 50.06 -53.03 -11.33
C MET A 1 48.54 -53.01 -11.27
N PRO A 2 47.90 -52.14 -10.49
CA PRO A 2 46.44 -52.00 -10.52
C PRO A 2 46.03 -51.05 -11.65
N ARG A 3 45.05 -51.47 -12.45
CA ARG A 3 44.43 -50.70 -13.52
C ARG A 3 43.64 -49.54 -12.93
N THR A 4 44.02 -48.31 -13.26
CA THR A 4 43.28 -47.08 -12.95
C THR A 4 42.09 -46.98 -13.90
N THR A 5 40.87 -47.13 -13.40
CA THR A 5 39.64 -46.90 -14.18
C THR A 5 39.27 -45.42 -14.07
N ILE A 6 39.47 -44.66 -15.14
CA ILE A 6 39.04 -43.25 -15.23
C ILE A 6 37.59 -43.23 -15.69
N VAL A 7 36.67 -42.83 -14.81
CA VAL A 7 35.25 -42.62 -15.14
C VAL A 7 35.10 -41.16 -15.59
N LEU A 8 34.96 -40.93 -16.90
CA LEU A 8 34.64 -39.63 -17.47
C LEU A 8 33.13 -39.35 -17.31
N SER A 9 32.76 -38.63 -16.26
CA SER A 9 31.40 -38.10 -16.10
C SER A 9 31.16 -36.93 -17.04
N THR A 10 30.39 -37.17 -18.11
CA THR A 10 29.88 -36.12 -19.00
C THR A 10 28.75 -35.36 -18.31
N ILE A 11 29.05 -34.19 -17.76
CA ILE A 11 28.03 -33.26 -17.25
C ILE A 11 27.42 -32.53 -18.44
N ILE A 12 26.19 -32.89 -18.80
CA ILE A 12 25.39 -32.18 -19.81
C ILE A 12 24.85 -30.90 -19.14
N PHE A 13 25.42 -29.75 -19.49
CA PHE A 13 24.87 -28.45 -19.12
C PHE A 13 23.60 -28.20 -19.94
N PHE A 14 22.44 -28.47 -19.35
CA PHE A 14 21.18 -27.91 -19.84
C PHE A 14 21.21 -26.39 -19.58
N LEU A 15 21.58 -25.63 -20.61
CA LEU A 15 21.38 -24.19 -20.66
C LEU A 15 19.87 -23.94 -20.63
N PHE A 16 19.32 -23.68 -19.44
CA PHE A 16 18.02 -23.03 -19.33
C PHE A 16 18.18 -21.60 -19.81
N SER A 17 17.93 -21.39 -21.10
CA SER A 17 17.64 -20.07 -21.65
C SER A 17 16.34 -19.60 -21.02
N ALA A 18 16.43 -18.94 -19.86
CA ALA A 18 15.36 -18.14 -19.32
C ALA A 18 15.08 -17.07 -20.38
N HIS A 19 14.04 -17.30 -21.19
CA HIS A 19 13.45 -16.25 -21.97
C HIS A 19 12.90 -15.25 -20.95
N ALA A 20 13.63 -14.16 -20.76
CA ALA A 20 13.06 -12.94 -20.25
C ALA A 20 12.04 -12.48 -21.30
N SER A 21 10.86 -13.09 -21.27
CA SER A 21 9.66 -12.48 -21.82
C SER A 21 9.54 -11.17 -21.08
N GLY A 22 9.89 -10.07 -21.74
CA GLY A 22 9.56 -8.73 -21.29
C GLY A 22 8.08 -8.76 -20.94
N SER A 23 7.80 -8.80 -19.64
CA SER A 23 6.44 -8.79 -19.17
C SER A 23 5.98 -7.37 -19.35
N ASP A 24 5.35 -7.12 -20.48
CA ASP A 24 4.26 -6.17 -20.53
C ASP A 24 3.21 -6.68 -19.53
N THR A 25 3.44 -6.45 -18.23
CA THR A 25 2.44 -6.71 -17.19
C THR A 25 1.36 -5.65 -17.38
N GLY A 26 0.57 -5.79 -18.44
CA GLY A 26 -0.65 -5.04 -18.61
C GLY A 26 -1.44 -5.17 -17.31
N LYS A 27 -1.90 -4.03 -16.79
CA LYS A 27 -2.70 -3.98 -15.55
C LYS A 27 -3.76 -5.10 -15.60
N PRO A 28 -3.93 -5.91 -14.53
CA PRO A 28 -4.90 -6.99 -14.51
C PRO A 28 -6.28 -6.46 -14.90
N LYS A 29 -7.01 -7.26 -15.67
CA LYS A 29 -8.38 -6.91 -16.06
C LYS A 29 -9.24 -6.79 -14.81
N ALA A 30 -10.07 -5.75 -14.74
CA ALA A 30 -11.00 -5.57 -13.64
C ALA A 30 -11.97 -6.76 -13.53
N THR A 31 -12.00 -7.41 -12.37
CA THR A 31 -12.95 -8.49 -12.07
C THR A 31 -14.30 -7.89 -11.68
N LYS A 32 -15.36 -8.72 -11.73
CA LYS A 32 -16.70 -8.30 -11.25
C LYS A 32 -16.65 -7.84 -9.79
N LEU A 33 -15.90 -8.55 -8.95
CA LEU A 33 -15.71 -8.22 -7.53
C LEU A 33 -15.07 -6.83 -7.36
N MET A 34 -14.04 -6.50 -8.13
CA MET A 34 -13.41 -5.17 -8.09
C MET A 34 -14.39 -4.08 -8.51
N VAL A 35 -15.14 -4.29 -9.60
CA VAL A 35 -16.10 -3.31 -10.13
C VAL A 35 -17.21 -3.03 -9.12
N GLU A 36 -17.81 -4.06 -8.53
CA GLU A 36 -18.89 -3.92 -7.55
C GLU A 36 -18.39 -3.27 -6.26
N THR A 37 -17.23 -3.69 -5.78
CA THR A 37 -16.55 -3.10 -4.60
C THR A 37 -16.28 -1.61 -4.81
N CYS A 38 -15.66 -1.24 -5.93
CA CYS A 38 -15.34 0.17 -6.22
C CYS A 38 -16.58 1.03 -6.46
N LYS A 39 -17.63 0.47 -7.07
CA LYS A 39 -18.91 1.16 -7.20
C LYS A 39 -19.51 1.46 -5.82
N LYS A 40 -19.56 0.48 -4.92
CA LYS A 40 -20.04 0.68 -3.54
C LYS A 40 -19.20 1.71 -2.80
N ALA A 41 -17.87 1.63 -2.90
CA ALA A 41 -16.96 2.57 -2.27
C ALA A 41 -17.18 4.01 -2.75
N SER A 42 -17.48 4.21 -4.03
CA SER A 42 -17.76 5.56 -4.57
C SER A 42 -19.07 6.18 -4.08
N ILE A 43 -20.02 5.36 -3.60
CA ILE A 43 -21.35 5.81 -3.13
C ILE A 43 -21.36 5.96 -1.60
N ASN A 44 -20.77 5.01 -0.88
CA ASN A 44 -20.90 4.88 0.58
C ASN A 44 -19.69 5.43 1.35
N ASN A 45 -18.94 6.34 0.75
CA ASN A 45 -17.79 6.95 1.39
C ASN A 45 -18.23 7.94 2.49
N PRO A 46 -17.87 7.70 3.77
CA PRO A 46 -18.27 8.59 4.87
C PRO A 46 -17.44 9.88 4.94
N TYR A 47 -16.37 9.99 4.15
CA TYR A 47 -15.51 11.18 4.13
C TYR A 47 -16.03 12.21 3.12
N ASN A 48 -15.85 13.49 3.43
CA ASN A 48 -16.23 14.62 2.55
C ASN A 48 -15.48 14.66 1.20
N LYS A 49 -14.49 13.78 0.99
CA LYS A 49 -13.70 13.70 -0.25
C LYS A 49 -14.07 12.44 -1.01
N SER A 50 -14.70 12.60 -2.18
CA SER A 50 -15.19 11.48 -2.99
C SER A 50 -14.06 10.62 -3.57
N ILE A 51 -14.13 9.32 -3.34
CA ILE A 51 -13.36 8.30 -4.06
C ILE A 51 -14.09 7.99 -5.36
N THR A 52 -13.44 8.23 -6.49
CA THR A 52 -14.03 7.83 -7.78
C THR A 52 -13.90 6.32 -7.97
N GLN A 53 -14.86 5.73 -8.69
CA GLN A 53 -14.78 4.33 -9.09
C GLN A 53 -13.50 4.06 -9.89
N GLU A 54 -13.08 5.01 -10.75
CA GLU A 54 -11.85 4.94 -11.53
C GLU A 54 -10.59 4.89 -10.66
N PHE A 55 -10.50 5.74 -9.63
CA PHE A 55 -9.37 5.73 -8.70
C PHE A 55 -9.29 4.40 -7.95
N CYS A 56 -10.41 3.90 -7.45
CA CYS A 56 -10.46 2.61 -6.78
C CYS A 56 -10.03 1.46 -7.72
N LEU A 57 -10.58 1.42 -8.94
CA LEU A 57 -10.26 0.38 -9.91
C LEU A 57 -8.78 0.42 -10.31
N SER A 58 -8.27 1.61 -10.66
CA SER A 58 -6.87 1.77 -11.05
C SER A 58 -5.90 1.43 -9.92
N THR A 59 -6.29 1.70 -8.67
CA THR A 59 -5.53 1.28 -7.48
C THR A 59 -5.47 -0.23 -7.36
N LEU A 60 -6.62 -0.92 -7.37
CA LEU A 60 -6.65 -2.38 -7.30
C LEU A 60 -5.92 -3.02 -8.49
N GLN A 61 -6.08 -2.46 -9.68
CA GLN A 61 -5.38 -2.89 -10.89
C GLN A 61 -3.88 -2.56 -10.90
N SER A 62 -3.34 -1.94 -9.85
CA SER A 62 -1.89 -1.78 -9.72
C SER A 62 -1.21 -3.00 -9.10
N ASP A 63 -1.97 -3.96 -8.57
CA ASP A 63 -1.47 -5.20 -7.97
C ASP A 63 -2.23 -6.41 -8.52
N ASN A 64 -1.49 -7.39 -9.05
CA ASN A 64 -2.06 -8.60 -9.66
C ASN A 64 -2.87 -9.45 -8.67
N ARG A 65 -2.59 -9.36 -7.37
CA ARG A 65 -3.34 -10.08 -6.32
C ARG A 65 -4.82 -9.69 -6.29
N SER A 66 -5.17 -8.49 -6.77
CA SER A 66 -6.57 -8.07 -6.89
C SER A 66 -7.38 -8.93 -7.87
N ALA A 67 -6.75 -9.52 -8.88
CA ALA A 67 -7.42 -10.41 -9.82
C ALA A 67 -7.70 -11.81 -9.22
N GLU A 68 -6.92 -12.19 -8.21
CA GLU A 68 -7.00 -13.48 -7.51
C GLU A 68 -7.86 -13.42 -6.25
N ALA A 69 -8.27 -12.21 -5.85
CA ALA A 69 -9.08 -11.97 -4.66
C ALA A 69 -10.42 -12.72 -4.73
N LYS A 70 -10.71 -13.50 -3.68
CA LYS A 70 -11.91 -14.35 -3.59
C LYS A 70 -13.09 -13.58 -2.99
N ASP A 71 -12.80 -12.62 -2.13
CA ASP A 71 -13.78 -11.85 -1.37
C ASP A 71 -13.29 -10.42 -1.12
N LEU A 72 -14.13 -9.63 -0.43
CA LEU A 72 -13.82 -8.25 -0.10
C LEU A 72 -12.61 -8.13 0.86
N ARG A 73 -12.40 -9.11 1.75
CA ARG A 73 -11.26 -9.08 2.68
C ARG A 73 -9.94 -9.20 1.92
N ASP A 74 -9.88 -10.07 0.92
CA ASP A 74 -8.69 -10.19 0.06
C ASP A 74 -8.40 -8.85 -0.65
N LEU A 75 -9.41 -8.16 -1.17
CA LEU A 75 -9.23 -6.83 -1.78
C LEU A 75 -8.75 -5.78 -0.77
N VAL A 76 -9.31 -5.77 0.44
CA VAL A 76 -8.88 -4.86 1.52
C VAL A 76 -7.42 -5.09 1.89
N LEU A 77 -6.98 -6.35 2.05
CA LEU A 77 -5.59 -6.67 2.35
C LEU A 77 -4.66 -6.18 1.24
N VAL A 78 -5.06 -6.35 -0.03
CA VAL A 78 -4.31 -5.81 -1.17
C VAL A 78 -4.24 -4.28 -1.13
N THR A 79 -5.33 -3.56 -0.85
CA THR A 79 -5.28 -2.08 -0.76
C THR A 79 -4.45 -1.58 0.40
N VAL A 80 -4.43 -2.29 1.54
CA VAL A 80 -3.58 -1.95 2.68
C VAL A 80 -2.10 -2.12 2.32
N ASP A 81 -1.75 -3.19 1.62
CA ASP A 81 -0.39 -3.40 1.13
C ASP A 81 0.04 -2.36 0.08
N ILE A 82 -0.85 -2.01 -0.85
CA ILE A 82 -0.60 -0.92 -1.81
C ILE A 82 -0.33 0.37 -1.05
N PHE A 83 -1.19 0.73 -0.09
CA PHE A 83 -1.03 1.94 0.72
C PHE A 83 0.29 1.94 1.48
N LYS A 84 0.62 0.85 2.16
CA LYS A 84 1.91 0.66 2.86
C LYS A 84 3.10 0.84 1.91
N SER A 85 3.04 0.25 0.72
CA SER A 85 4.09 0.37 -0.29
C SER A 85 4.29 1.83 -0.74
N ARG A 86 3.18 2.56 -0.96
CA ARG A 86 3.21 3.97 -1.36
C ARG A 86 3.77 4.86 -0.25
N VAL A 87 3.35 4.67 1.00
CA VAL A 87 3.92 5.40 2.16
C VAL A 87 5.42 5.08 2.31
N THR A 88 5.82 3.82 2.13
CA THR A 88 7.23 3.42 2.18
C THR A 88 8.07 4.11 1.09
N ALA A 89 7.51 4.25 -0.12
CA ALA A 89 8.17 4.97 -1.20
C ALA A 89 8.30 6.47 -0.90
N ALA A 90 7.24 7.10 -0.39
CA ALA A 90 7.25 8.51 0.01
C ALA A 90 8.26 8.77 1.16
N SER A 91 8.29 7.89 2.16
CA SER A 91 9.25 7.93 3.27
C SER A 91 10.70 7.91 2.78
N ARG A 92 11.02 7.03 1.81
CA ARG A 92 12.37 6.99 1.20
C ARG A 92 12.73 8.30 0.49
N LYS A 93 11.79 8.93 -0.21
CA LYS A 93 12.02 10.22 -0.89
C LYS A 93 12.20 11.37 0.10
N ILE A 94 11.42 11.39 1.18
CA ILE A 94 11.59 12.35 2.28
C ILE A 94 12.98 12.18 2.89
N LYS A 95 13.41 10.94 3.18
CA LYS A 95 14.74 10.64 3.71
C LYS A 95 15.86 11.13 2.78
N GLN A 96 15.71 10.94 1.47
CA GLN A 96 16.67 11.46 0.49
C GLN A 96 16.73 12.99 0.53
N LYS A 97 15.58 13.68 0.47
CA LYS A 97 15.53 15.14 0.56
C LYS A 97 16.05 15.68 1.89
N LEU A 98 15.87 14.93 2.98
CA LEU A 98 16.36 15.30 4.31
C LEU A 98 17.90 15.27 4.37
N GLN A 99 18.54 14.34 3.65
CA GLN A 99 20.01 14.29 3.56
C GLN A 99 20.59 15.54 2.89
N ASP A 100 19.87 16.10 1.93
CA ASP A 100 20.26 17.32 1.21
C ASP A 100 19.83 18.61 1.94
N ALA A 101 18.98 18.50 2.96
CA ALA A 101 18.43 19.66 3.66
C ALA A 101 19.50 20.34 4.54
N LYS A 102 19.59 21.67 4.42
CA LYS A 102 20.47 22.46 5.27
C LYS A 102 20.01 22.39 6.73
N LYS A 103 20.95 22.11 7.64
CA LYS A 103 20.68 22.04 9.08
C LYS A 103 20.06 23.34 9.61
N GLY A 104 19.07 23.20 10.50
CA GLY A 104 18.38 24.31 11.17
C GLY A 104 17.38 25.07 10.29
N THR A 105 17.05 24.55 9.10
CA THR A 105 16.02 25.14 8.23
C THR A 105 14.64 24.55 8.53
N VAL A 106 13.59 25.29 8.18
CA VAL A 106 12.19 24.80 8.21
C VAL A 106 12.07 23.49 7.43
N ALA A 107 12.66 23.42 6.23
CA ALA A 107 12.66 22.21 5.40
C ALA A 107 13.23 20.99 6.14
N MET A 108 14.35 21.14 6.86
CA MET A 108 14.90 20.04 7.66
C MET A 108 13.89 19.57 8.72
N HIS A 109 13.24 20.49 9.45
CA HIS A 109 12.27 20.14 10.47
C HIS A 109 11.04 19.42 9.90
N VAL A 110 10.45 19.97 8.83
CA VAL A 110 9.29 19.37 8.14
C VAL A 110 9.62 17.97 7.62
N LEU A 111 10.76 17.80 6.94
CA LEU A 111 11.17 16.51 6.42
C LEU A 111 11.48 15.51 7.54
N SER A 112 12.10 15.95 8.63
CA SER A 112 12.39 15.09 9.79
C SER A 112 11.10 14.60 10.46
N TYR A 113 10.12 15.49 10.63
CA TYR A 113 8.80 15.13 11.14
C TYR A 113 8.14 14.10 10.24
N CYS A 114 8.14 14.33 8.92
CA CYS A 114 7.49 13.43 7.98
C CYS A 114 8.17 12.08 7.82
N GLU A 115 9.49 12.01 7.98
CA GLU A 115 10.19 10.73 8.03
C GLU A 115 9.65 9.87 9.17
N VAL A 116 9.59 10.43 10.39
CA VAL A 116 9.11 9.73 11.59
C VAL A 116 7.65 9.30 11.44
N GLU A 117 6.78 10.21 10.99
CA GLU A 117 5.36 9.90 10.82
C GLU A 117 5.13 8.80 9.78
N TYR A 118 5.85 8.80 8.66
CA TYR A 118 5.65 7.80 7.61
C TYR A 118 6.20 6.44 8.00
N GLU A 119 7.34 6.38 8.70
CA GLU A 119 7.78 5.14 9.31
C GLU A 119 6.76 4.61 10.33
N GLY A 120 6.15 5.51 11.11
CA GLY A 120 5.07 5.20 12.03
C GLY A 120 3.85 4.60 11.31
N VAL A 121 3.39 5.22 10.22
CA VAL A 121 2.28 4.72 9.39
C VAL A 121 2.59 3.33 8.85
N VAL A 122 3.80 3.09 8.31
CA VAL A 122 4.18 1.75 7.80
C VAL A 122 4.10 0.69 8.90
N ARG A 123 4.59 1.00 10.12
CA ARG A 123 4.51 0.07 11.27
C ARG A 123 3.07 -0.20 11.67
N ARG A 124 2.22 0.83 11.75
CA ARG A 124 0.79 0.67 12.05
C ARG A 124 0.09 -0.18 11.00
N LEU A 125 0.32 0.06 9.71
CA LEU A 125 -0.28 -0.71 8.62
C LEU A 125 0.10 -2.20 8.65
N ASN A 126 1.30 -2.56 9.13
CA ASN A 126 1.64 -3.97 9.34
C ASN A 126 0.79 -4.62 10.45
N VAL A 127 0.53 -3.89 11.54
CA VAL A 127 -0.38 -4.36 12.61
C VAL A 127 -1.81 -4.48 12.06
N CYS A 128 -2.27 -3.47 11.33
CA CYS A 128 -3.59 -3.44 10.68
C CYS A 128 -3.79 -4.64 9.77
N HIS A 129 -2.80 -4.95 8.92
CA HIS A 129 -2.86 -6.11 8.03
C HIS A 129 -3.05 -7.41 8.81
N GLY A 130 -2.36 -7.58 9.95
CA GLY A 130 -2.56 -8.73 10.84
C GLY A 130 -3.99 -8.79 11.38
N LEU A 131 -4.48 -7.68 11.92
CA LEU A 131 -5.84 -7.58 12.46
C LEU A 131 -6.91 -7.89 11.42
N ILE A 132 -6.81 -7.34 10.21
CA ILE A 132 -7.76 -7.56 9.11
C ILE A 132 -7.74 -9.02 8.65
N LYS A 133 -6.54 -9.62 8.56
CA LYS A 133 -6.38 -11.01 8.14
C LYS A 133 -7.05 -11.97 9.13
N ASP A 134 -6.87 -11.70 10.41
CA ASP A 134 -7.36 -12.56 11.50
C ASP A 134 -8.78 -12.20 11.93
N TYR A 135 -9.39 -11.16 11.35
CA TYR A 135 -10.75 -10.73 11.66
C TYR A 135 -11.79 -11.80 11.26
N GLN A 136 -12.61 -12.19 12.23
CA GLN A 136 -13.67 -13.20 12.10
C GLN A 136 -15.07 -12.63 12.34
N GLY A 137 -15.20 -11.29 12.27
CA GLY A 137 -16.39 -10.56 12.70
C GLY A 137 -16.36 -10.23 14.19
N ASP A 138 -16.80 -9.03 14.56
CA ASP A 138 -17.00 -8.67 15.96
C ASP A 138 -18.30 -9.27 16.52
N LYS A 139 -18.23 -10.55 16.87
CA LYS A 139 -19.35 -11.27 17.50
C LYS A 139 -19.64 -10.84 18.94
N SER A 140 -18.73 -10.06 19.54
CA SER A 140 -18.71 -9.81 20.99
C SER A 140 -18.97 -8.36 21.38
N GLY A 141 -18.80 -7.40 20.46
CA GLY A 141 -18.82 -5.97 20.77
C GLY A 141 -17.62 -5.51 21.60
N GLN A 142 -16.62 -6.38 21.82
CA GLN A 142 -15.51 -6.17 22.76
C GLN A 142 -14.18 -5.93 22.06
N GLN A 143 -14.17 -5.82 20.73
CA GLN A 143 -12.94 -5.43 20.05
C GLN A 143 -12.54 -4.02 20.49
N PHE A 144 -11.30 -3.91 20.97
CA PHE A 144 -10.71 -2.65 21.46
C PHE A 144 -10.68 -1.56 20.37
N LEU A 145 -10.72 -1.96 19.10
CA LEU A 145 -10.61 -1.09 17.94
C LEU A 145 -11.57 -1.60 16.87
N HIS A 146 -12.44 -0.73 16.32
CA HIS A 146 -13.19 -1.10 15.12
C HIS A 146 -12.20 -1.26 13.97
N LEU A 147 -12.45 -2.22 13.07
CA LEU A 147 -11.48 -2.53 12.03
C LEU A 147 -11.12 -1.32 11.15
N PRO A 148 -12.03 -0.39 10.80
CA PRO A 148 -11.66 0.86 10.11
C PRO A 148 -10.69 1.75 10.90
N ASP A 149 -10.80 1.81 12.23
CA ASP A 149 -9.98 2.70 13.06
C ASP A 149 -8.48 2.35 12.96
N CYS A 150 -8.15 1.10 12.63
CA CYS A 150 -6.76 0.68 12.44
C CYS A 150 -6.09 1.44 11.28
N VAL A 151 -6.83 1.74 10.21
CA VAL A 151 -6.32 2.54 9.09
C VAL A 151 -6.53 4.03 9.35
N ASP A 152 -7.66 4.43 9.95
CA ASP A 152 -8.01 5.84 10.19
C ASP A 152 -7.02 6.58 11.10
N ILE A 153 -6.39 5.90 12.06
CA ILE A 153 -5.34 6.49 12.92
C ILE A 153 -4.17 7.08 12.12
N ASN A 154 -4.00 6.70 10.85
CA ASN A 154 -2.96 7.21 9.96
C ASN A 154 -3.33 8.53 9.27
N TYR A 155 -4.53 9.07 9.51
CA TYR A 155 -5.01 10.32 8.92
C TYR A 155 -4.15 11.51 9.36
N ASN A 156 -4.00 11.71 10.67
CA ASN A 156 -3.23 12.83 11.21
C ASN A 156 -1.76 12.83 10.75
N PRO A 157 -1.02 11.70 10.80
CA PRO A 157 0.33 11.61 10.25
C PRO A 157 0.45 12.12 8.80
N ILE A 158 -0.49 11.72 7.93
CA ILE A 158 -0.47 12.07 6.50
C ILE A 158 -0.84 13.53 6.28
N ILE A 159 -1.88 14.01 6.97
CA ILE A 159 -2.36 15.39 6.83
C ILE A 159 -1.35 16.39 7.39
N MET A 160 -0.79 16.14 8.56
CA MET A 160 0.20 17.05 9.15
C MET A 160 1.41 17.20 8.22
N CYS A 161 1.88 16.11 7.63
CA CYS A 161 2.91 16.20 6.60
C CYS A 161 2.49 17.01 5.39
N TRP A 162 1.25 16.83 4.94
CA TRP A 162 0.76 17.54 3.78
C TRP A 162 0.67 19.05 4.02
N LEU A 163 0.26 19.47 5.22
CA LEU A 163 0.08 20.89 5.58
C LEU A 163 1.41 21.65 5.70
N GLU A 164 2.49 20.98 6.06
CA GLU A 164 3.80 21.59 6.25
C GLU A 164 4.64 21.64 4.95
N LEU A 165 4.32 20.81 3.95
CA LEU A 165 5.07 20.75 2.68
C LEU A 165 4.98 22.01 1.80
N PRO A 166 3.87 22.77 1.74
CA PRO A 166 3.79 24.01 0.94
C PRO A 166 4.82 25.08 1.32
N ASP A 167 5.28 25.09 2.57
CA ASP A 167 6.28 26.05 3.04
C ASP A 167 7.71 25.69 2.60
N MET A 168 7.89 24.54 1.94
CA MET A 168 9.18 24.06 1.43
C MET A 168 9.29 24.27 -0.10
N PRO A 169 10.26 25.07 -0.59
CA PRO A 169 10.54 25.18 -2.02
C PRO A 169 10.91 23.82 -2.64
N GLY A 170 10.33 23.48 -3.80
CA GLY A 170 10.61 22.22 -4.49
C GLY A 170 9.91 20.99 -3.91
N ALA A 171 8.84 21.20 -3.13
CA ALA A 171 8.02 20.15 -2.52
C ALA A 171 6.83 19.70 -3.38
N GLU A 172 6.65 20.23 -4.59
CA GLU A 172 5.44 20.01 -5.40
C GLU A 172 5.19 18.52 -5.71
N ALA A 173 6.25 17.75 -5.92
CA ALA A 173 6.15 16.31 -6.10
C ALA A 173 5.68 15.59 -4.82
N LEU A 174 6.20 16.00 -3.65
CA LEU A 174 5.79 15.44 -2.36
C LEU A 174 4.34 15.80 -2.01
N ILE A 175 3.90 17.01 -2.34
CA ILE A 175 2.52 17.45 -2.14
C ILE A 175 1.56 16.54 -2.92
N ARG A 176 1.82 16.29 -4.21
CA ARG A 176 0.99 15.38 -5.02
C ARG A 176 1.01 13.94 -4.52
N GLU A 177 2.17 13.47 -4.05
CA GLU A 177 2.27 12.14 -3.45
C GLU A 177 1.45 12.05 -2.16
N ASN A 178 1.46 13.09 -1.32
CA ASN A 178 0.63 13.15 -0.11
C ASN A 178 -0.86 13.13 -0.43
N GLU A 179 -1.28 13.82 -1.48
CA GLU A 179 -2.67 13.77 -1.95
C GLU A 179 -3.07 12.33 -2.32
N GLU A 180 -2.20 11.59 -3.01
CA GLU A 180 -2.43 10.17 -3.32
C GLU A 180 -2.48 9.31 -2.06
N LEU A 181 -1.56 9.51 -1.10
CA LEU A 181 -1.57 8.81 0.19
C LEU A 181 -2.87 9.06 0.96
N TYR A 182 -3.36 10.30 0.95
CA TYR A 182 -4.62 10.65 1.57
C TYR A 182 -5.81 9.97 0.88
N MET A 183 -5.82 9.91 -0.46
CA MET A 183 -6.85 9.18 -1.20
C MET A 183 -6.81 7.67 -0.94
N LEU A 184 -5.62 7.09 -0.80
CA LEU A 184 -5.46 5.67 -0.44
C LEU A 184 -5.94 5.38 0.97
N LEU A 185 -5.73 6.29 1.93
CA LEU A 185 -6.27 6.17 3.28
C LEU A 185 -7.80 6.12 3.24
N ILE A 186 -8.43 7.08 2.57
CA ILE A 186 -9.90 7.15 2.45
C ILE A 186 -10.44 5.90 1.77
N LEU A 187 -9.80 5.44 0.69
CA LEU A 187 -10.18 4.22 -0.01
C LEU A 187 -10.14 3.01 0.94
N ASN A 188 -9.03 2.81 1.66
CA ASN A 188 -8.90 1.69 2.59
C ASN A 188 -9.98 1.72 3.69
N ASN A 189 -10.24 2.88 4.29
CA ASN A 189 -11.30 3.02 5.29
C ASN A 189 -12.69 2.73 4.70
N THR A 190 -12.97 3.21 3.49
CA THR A 190 -14.26 2.95 2.82
C THR A 190 -14.48 1.47 2.53
N LEU A 191 -13.43 0.77 2.09
CA LEU A 191 -13.49 -0.68 1.87
C LEU A 191 -13.62 -1.46 3.18
N LEU A 192 -12.92 -1.04 4.22
CA LEU A 192 -13.00 -1.63 5.55
C LEU A 192 -14.37 -1.48 6.18
N ILE A 193 -14.98 -0.29 6.10
CA ILE A 193 -16.35 -0.06 6.59
C ILE A 193 -17.32 -0.98 5.88
N SER A 194 -17.15 -1.16 4.56
CA SER A 194 -18.00 -2.07 3.78
C SER A 194 -17.81 -3.55 4.14
N TYR A 195 -16.65 -3.90 4.69
CA TYR A 195 -16.32 -5.24 5.17
C TYR A 195 -16.74 -5.48 6.63
N ASP A 196 -16.71 -4.44 7.46
CA ASP A 196 -17.03 -4.47 8.89
C ASP A 196 -18.55 -4.35 9.17
N VAL A 197 -19.39 -4.28 8.13
CA VAL A 197 -20.85 -4.31 8.31
C VAL A 197 -21.27 -5.71 8.77
N ARG A 198 -21.75 -5.78 10.01
CA ARG A 198 -22.40 -6.95 10.63
C ARG A 198 -23.54 -7.46 9.75
N ASP A 199 -23.56 -8.77 9.47
CA ASP A 199 -24.79 -9.49 9.09
C ASP A 199 -25.77 -9.50 10.28
#